data_AF-A0A7W4F1F0-F1
#
_entry.id   AF-A0A7W4F1F0-F1
#
_cell.length_a   1.000
_cell.length_b   1.000
_cell.length_c   1.000
_cell.angle_alpha   90.00
_cell.angle_beta   90.00
_cell.angle_gamma   90.00
#
_symmetry.space_group_name_H-M   'P 1'
#
loop_
_entity.id
_entity.type
_entity.pdbx_description
1 polymer ?
#
loop_
_entity_poly.entity_id
_entity_poly.type
_entity_poly.pdbx_seq_one_letter_code
_entity_poly.pdbx_strand_id
1 'polypeptide(L)'
;MASQRHKQRTYARNRVFSRRGNEKFEPDGVYLLKLVTVTIAGTLWLKFKVPLSIGSLALSAFPLGLIGGALAVYLWEKRPGNRHIWYAILLVVAIVSYFLPAGILL
;
A
#
# COMPACT_ATOMS: atom_id res chain seq x y z
N MET A 1 48.19 -50.74 -16.29
CA MET A 1 48.25 -49.26 -16.39
C MET A 1 46.84 -48.72 -16.20
N ALA A 2 46.54 -48.12 -15.04
CA ALA A 2 45.20 -47.66 -14.71
C ALA A 2 44.99 -46.21 -15.20
N SER A 3 44.02 -46.01 -16.07
CA SER A 3 43.63 -44.70 -16.61
C SER A 3 43.02 -43.83 -15.50
N GLN A 4 43.66 -42.71 -15.19
CA GLN A 4 43.13 -41.72 -14.25
C GLN A 4 41.91 -41.01 -14.88
N ARG A 5 40.71 -41.44 -14.49
CA ARG A 5 39.47 -40.71 -14.82
C ARG A 5 39.47 -39.35 -14.13
N HIS A 6 39.67 -38.31 -14.92
CA HIS A 6 39.61 -36.91 -14.50
C HIS A 6 38.17 -36.59 -14.04
N LYS A 7 37.93 -36.57 -12.73
CA LYS A 7 36.64 -36.14 -12.16
C LYS A 7 36.40 -34.68 -12.53
N GLN A 8 35.48 -34.42 -13.46
CA GLN A 8 34.99 -33.07 -13.75
C GLN A 8 34.46 -32.46 -12.45
N ARG A 9 35.20 -31.49 -11.91
CA ARG A 9 34.74 -30.69 -10.78
C ARG A 9 33.58 -29.84 -11.28
N THR A 10 32.37 -30.22 -10.94
CA THR A 10 31.18 -29.39 -11.19
C THR A 10 31.34 -28.15 -10.32
N TYR A 11 31.70 -27.03 -10.95
CA TYR A 11 31.82 -25.76 -10.25
C TYR A 11 30.41 -25.37 -9.80
N ALA A 12 30.16 -25.43 -8.49
CA ALA A 12 28.99 -24.82 -7.89
C ALA A 12 29.14 -23.31 -8.08
N ARG A 13 28.68 -22.82 -9.23
CA ARG A 13 28.57 -21.38 -9.52
C ARG A 13 27.74 -20.80 -8.39
N ASN A 14 28.38 -20.03 -7.50
CA ASN A 14 27.69 -19.18 -6.53
C ASN A 14 26.77 -18.27 -7.36
N ARG A 15 25.51 -18.68 -7.49
CA ARG A 15 24.50 -17.86 -8.13
C ARG A 15 24.28 -16.73 -7.14
N VAL A 16 24.78 -15.54 -7.47
CA VAL A 16 24.58 -14.30 -6.71
C VAL A 16 23.09 -14.07 -6.41
N PHE A 17 22.21 -14.64 -7.23
CA PHE A 17 20.78 -14.74 -6.99
C PHE A 17 20.37 -16.17 -6.56
N SER A 18 19.98 -16.30 -5.29
CA SER A 18 19.13 -17.40 -4.85
C SER A 18 17.78 -17.31 -5.58
N ARG A 19 17.42 -18.34 -6.36
CA ARG A 19 16.07 -18.49 -6.94
C ARG A 19 14.98 -18.75 -5.89
N ARG A 20 15.36 -19.02 -4.65
CA ARG A 20 14.41 -19.06 -3.53
C ARG A 20 14.33 -17.65 -2.97
N GLY A 21 13.19 -17.02 -3.21
CA GLY A 21 12.79 -15.73 -2.66
C GLY A 21 12.90 -15.72 -1.15
N ASN A 22 14.10 -15.47 -0.65
CA ASN A 22 14.35 -15.05 0.72
C ASN A 22 13.93 -13.58 0.86
N GLU A 23 12.74 -13.28 0.37
CA GLU A 23 12.07 -12.03 0.65
C GLU A 23 11.71 -12.09 2.11
N LYS A 24 12.28 -11.20 2.91
CA LYS A 24 11.96 -11.12 4.33
C LYS A 24 10.48 -10.75 4.43
N PHE A 25 9.59 -11.72 4.59
CA PHE A 25 8.18 -11.43 4.76
C PHE A 25 8.01 -10.56 6.00
N GLU A 26 7.14 -9.56 5.87
CA GLU A 26 6.80 -8.71 7.00
C GLU A 26 5.93 -9.54 7.96
N PRO A 27 6.08 -9.42 9.29
CA PRO A 27 5.21 -10.11 10.22
C PRO A 27 3.74 -9.76 9.96
N ASP A 28 2.86 -10.77 9.98
CA ASP A 28 1.44 -10.62 9.64
C ASP A 28 0.76 -9.49 10.42
N GLY A 29 1.09 -9.33 11.70
CA GLY A 29 0.53 -8.27 12.55
C GLY A 29 0.89 -6.86 12.09
N VAL A 30 2.09 -6.64 11.54
CA VAL A 30 2.50 -5.33 11.03
C VAL A 30 1.77 -5.02 9.73
N TYR A 31 1.62 -6.02 8.86
CA TYR A 31 0.84 -5.87 7.64
C TYR A 31 -0.64 -5.59 7.94
N LEU A 32 -1.23 -6.26 8.92
CA LEU A 32 -2.60 -5.99 9.36
C LEU A 32 -2.75 -4.57 9.92
N LEU A 33 -1.84 -4.11 10.78
CA LEU A 33 -1.85 -2.75 11.32
C LEU A 33 -1.83 -1.70 10.21
N LYS A 34 -1.02 -1.94 9.17
CA LYS A 34 -0.96 -1.09 7.99
C LYS A 34 -2.31 -1.03 7.25
N LEU A 35 -2.95 -2.17 7.03
CA LEU A 35 -4.28 -2.22 6.40
C LEU A 35 -5.34 -1.47 7.22
N VAL A 36 -5.34 -1.64 8.54
CA VAL A 36 -6.24 -0.92 9.46
C VAL A 36 -5.99 0.58 9.39
N THR A 37 -4.72 1.00 9.36
CA THR A 37 -4.34 2.41 9.28
C THR A 37 -4.88 3.05 7.99
N VAL A 38 -4.72 2.37 6.86
CA VAL A 38 -5.24 2.83 5.56
C VAL A 38 -6.76 2.87 5.54
N THR A 39 -7.41 1.90 6.19
CA THR A 39 -8.87 1.87 6.33
C THR A 39 -9.36 3.08 7.12
N ILE A 40 -8.77 3.36 8.28
CA ILE A 40 -9.11 4.54 9.08
C ILE A 40 -8.86 5.82 8.27
N ALA A 41 -7.73 5.93 7.57
CA ALA A 41 -7.43 7.07 6.72
C ALA A 41 -8.51 7.27 5.64
N GLY A 42 -8.99 6.20 4.99
CA GLY A 42 -10.05 6.27 3.98
C GLY A 42 -11.38 6.83 4.51
N THR A 43 -11.66 6.67 5.80
CA THR A 43 -12.89 7.23 6.42
C THR A 43 -12.81 8.73 6.67
N LEU A 44 -11.61 9.33 6.61
CA LEU A 44 -11.42 10.75 6.91
C LEU A 44 -11.85 11.63 5.73
N TRP A 45 -13.09 12.09 5.79
CA TRP A 45 -13.64 13.11 4.92
C TRP A 45 -13.78 14.43 5.66
N LEU A 46 -13.48 15.54 5.00
CA LEU A 46 -13.93 16.85 5.45
C LEU A 46 -15.25 17.16 4.74
N LYS A 47 -16.35 17.28 5.48
CA LYS A 47 -17.66 17.62 4.94
C LYS A 47 -18.02 19.02 5.43
N PHE A 48 -18.48 19.89 4.55
CA PHE A 48 -18.82 21.27 4.88
C PHE A 48 -20.33 21.43 4.99
N LYS A 49 -20.82 21.96 6.11
CA LYS A 49 -22.25 22.26 6.31
C LYS A 49 -22.72 23.37 5.38
N VAL A 50 -21.88 24.39 5.17
CA VAL A 50 -22.07 25.43 4.18
C VAL A 50 -21.05 25.18 3.08
N PRO A 51 -21.48 24.94 1.82
CA PRO A 51 -20.55 24.63 0.74
C PRO A 51 -19.59 25.80 0.52
N LEU A 52 -18.29 25.49 0.42
CA LEU A 52 -17.28 26.47 0.07
C LEU A 52 -17.45 26.85 -1.40
N SER A 53 -17.90 28.07 -1.66
CA SER A 53 -18.05 28.61 -3.02
C SER A 53 -16.75 29.26 -3.47
N ILE A 54 -16.10 28.68 -4.48
CA ILE A 54 -14.98 29.30 -5.19
C ILE A 54 -15.46 29.62 -6.60
N GLY A 55 -15.91 30.87 -6.80
CA GLY A 55 -16.56 31.28 -8.05
C GLY A 55 -17.87 30.51 -8.28
N SER A 56 -17.97 29.79 -9.41
CA SER A 56 -19.13 28.95 -9.75
C SER A 56 -19.08 27.53 -9.19
N LEU A 57 -17.97 27.13 -8.56
CA LEU A 57 -17.80 25.79 -7.99
C LEU A 57 -18.18 25.80 -6.51
N ALA A 58 -19.09 24.91 -6.12
CA ALA A 58 -19.47 24.66 -4.73
C ALA A 58 -18.84 23.35 -4.25
N LEU A 59 -17.94 23.44 -3.27
CA LEU A 59 -17.26 22.29 -2.69
C LEU A 59 -17.95 21.90 -1.38
N SER A 60 -18.66 20.77 -1.41
CA SER A 60 -19.41 20.24 -0.25
C SER A 60 -18.61 19.25 0.59
N ALA A 61 -17.66 18.55 -0.02
CA ALA A 61 -16.82 17.58 0.66
C ALA A 61 -15.42 17.51 0.04
N PHE A 62 -14.43 17.26 0.87
CA PHE A 62 -13.03 17.10 0.48
C PHE A 62 -12.47 15.77 1.02
N PRO A 63 -11.97 14.87 0.16
CA PRO A 63 -11.46 13.55 0.54
C PRO A 63 -10.04 13.62 1.11
N LEU A 64 -9.87 14.35 2.21
CA LEU A 64 -8.56 14.58 2.84
C LEU A 64 -7.83 13.27 3.15
N GLY A 65 -8.57 12.29 3.67
CA GLY A 65 -8.07 10.97 4.03
C GLY A 65 -7.56 10.14 2.86
N LEU A 66 -8.19 10.25 1.69
CA LEU A 66 -7.73 9.58 0.48
C LEU A 66 -6.41 10.18 -0.02
N ILE A 67 -6.32 11.51 -0.04
CA ILE A 67 -5.11 12.20 -0.51
C ILE A 67 -3.95 11.96 0.47
N GLY A 68 -4.19 12.19 1.76
CA GLY A 68 -3.19 11.99 2.81
C GLY A 68 -2.79 10.52 2.94
N GLY A 69 -3.75 9.60 2.89
CA GLY A 69 -3.51 8.16 2.90
C GLY A 69 -2.71 7.70 1.69
N ALA A 70 -2.99 8.22 0.49
CA ALA A 70 -2.27 7.83 -0.72
C ALA A 70 -0.81 8.32 -0.68
N LEU A 71 -0.57 9.52 -0.15
CA LEU A 71 0.78 10.04 0.10
C LEU A 71 1.52 9.19 1.14
N ALA A 72 0.86 8.83 2.25
CA ALA A 72 1.43 7.96 3.27
C ALA A 72 1.84 6.58 2.70
N VAL A 73 0.96 5.97 1.89
CA VAL A 73 1.24 4.70 1.19
C VAL A 73 2.44 4.84 0.25
N TYR A 74 2.51 5.95 -0.50
CA TYR A 74 3.62 6.22 -1.42
C TYR A 74 4.97 6.32 -0.71
N LEU A 75 5.00 6.95 0.47
CA LEU A 75 6.23 7.20 1.22
C LEU A 75 6.68 5.99 2.05
N TRP A 76 5.76 5.23 2.64
CA TRP A 76 6.10 4.14 3.55
C TRP A 76 6.20 2.76 2.89
N GLU A 77 5.38 2.46 1.87
CA GLU A 77 5.35 1.13 1.29
C GLU A 77 6.30 1.00 0.09
N LYS A 78 7.43 0.32 0.33
CA LYS A 78 8.48 0.12 -0.68
C LYS A 78 8.18 -1.03 -1.65
N ARG A 79 7.28 -1.96 -1.28
CA ARG A 79 6.96 -3.11 -2.14
C ARG A 79 5.81 -2.77 -3.08
N PRO A 80 6.00 -2.90 -4.41
CA PRO A 80 4.97 -2.51 -5.36
C PRO A 80 3.68 -3.34 -5.18
N GLY A 81 3.78 -4.65 -4.97
CA GLY A 81 2.61 -5.53 -4.77
C GLY A 81 1.71 -5.10 -3.61
N ASN A 82 2.31 -4.84 -2.44
CA ASN A 82 1.58 -4.36 -1.26
C ASN A 82 0.96 -2.98 -1.51
N ARG A 83 1.70 -2.10 -2.19
CA ARG A 83 1.26 -0.73 -2.47
C ARG A 83 -0.05 -0.69 -3.27
N HIS A 84 -0.20 -1.58 -4.26
CA HIS A 84 -1.46 -1.68 -5.03
C HIS A 84 -2.65 -2.10 -4.17
N ILE A 85 -2.46 -3.06 -3.26
CA ILE A 85 -3.51 -3.52 -2.34
C ILE A 85 -3.95 -2.38 -1.42
N TRP A 86 -3.00 -1.61 -0.90
CA TRP A 86 -3.32 -0.51 0.01
C TRP A 86 -4.06 0.61 -0.69
N TYR A 87 -3.65 0.98 -1.92
CA TYR A 87 -4.40 1.96 -2.70
C TYR A 87 -5.82 1.48 -3.01
N ALA A 88 -5.99 0.20 -3.35
CA ALA A 88 -7.31 -0.37 -3.60
C ALA A 88 -8.21 -0.27 -2.37
N ILE A 89 -7.71 -0.67 -1.20
CA ILE A 89 -8.46 -0.59 0.06
C ILE A 89 -8.78 0.85 0.42
N LEU A 90 -7.80 1.76 0.34
CA LEU A 90 -7.99 3.19 0.61
C LEU A 90 -9.12 3.78 -0.25
N LEU A 91 -9.08 3.47 -1.54
CA LEU A 91 -10.02 3.99 -2.53
C LEU A 91 -11.43 3.43 -2.29
N VAL A 92 -11.56 2.12 -2.08
CA VAL A 92 -12.85 1.48 -1.79
C VAL A 92 -13.45 2.05 -0.51
N VAL A 93 -12.67 2.15 0.56
CA VAL A 93 -13.14 2.67 1.85
C VAL A 93 -13.54 4.14 1.73
N ALA A 94 -12.77 4.96 1.00
CA ALA A 94 -13.12 6.36 0.79
C ALA A 94 -14.44 6.51 0.03
N ILE A 95 -14.64 5.76 -1.06
CA ILE A 95 -15.89 5.79 -1.84
C ILE A 95 -17.06 5.34 -0.97
N VAL A 96 -16.93 4.24 -0.24
CA VAL A 96 -18.01 3.74 0.64
C VAL A 96 -18.32 4.77 1.74
N SER A 97 -17.27 5.33 2.36
CA SER A 97 -17.38 6.31 3.45
C SER A 97 -18.00 7.64 3.02
N TYR A 98 -17.94 7.98 1.72
CA TYR A 98 -18.61 9.16 1.19
C TYR A 98 -20.13 9.14 1.48
N PHE A 99 -20.77 7.98 1.32
CA PHE A 99 -22.21 7.78 1.54
C PHE A 99 -22.61 7.61 3.00
N LEU A 100 -21.63 7.39 3.88
CA LEU A 100 -21.86 7.25 5.31
C LEU A 100 -21.79 8.62 6.00
N PRO A 101 -22.43 8.78 7.18
CA PRO A 101 -22.19 9.92 8.07
C PRO A 101 -20.82 9.79 8.77
N ALA A 102 -19.80 9.38 8.02
CA ALA A 102 -18.41 9.27 8.45
C ALA A 102 -17.64 10.48 7.91
N GLY A 103 -16.85 11.11 8.77
CA GLY A 103 -16.05 12.30 8.45
C GLY A 103 -16.15 13.38 9.52
N ILE A 104 -15.33 14.42 9.33
CA ILE A 104 -15.29 15.62 10.14
C ILE A 104 -16.22 16.63 9.47
N LEU A 105 -17.26 17.04 10.19
CA LEU A 105 -18.19 18.07 9.75
C LEU A 105 -17.68 19.45 10.21
N LEU A 106 -17.49 20.36 9.26
CA LEU A 106 -17.09 21.75 9.49
C LEU A 106 -18.16 22.73 9.01
#